data_AF-A0A0P0NY65-F1
#
_entry.id   AF-A0A0P0NY65-F1
#
_cell.length_a   1.000
_cell.length_b   1.000
_cell.length_c   1.000
_cell.angle_alpha   90.00
_cell.angle_beta   90.00
_cell.angle_gamma   90.00
#
_symmetry.space_group_name_H-M   'P 1'
#
loop_
_entity.id
_entity.type
_entity.pdbx_description
1 polymer ?
#
loop_
_entity_poly.entity_id
_entity_poly.type
_entity_poly.pdbx_seq_one_letter_code
_entity_poly.pdbx_strand_id
1 'polypeptide(L)'
;MGFTVNLIDADDGLVVIRFNFNGDPREQTIRLVSQAMRYGGRRYYFICPKQGRRCEVMPSVGGVFASRQAHRLTYQSQSNDQIDRMRDRARRLEKRLWPDKGKPRPRGLNRERLLYAWDLADAAFERMMAATINRRWGHLFERP
;
A
#
# COMPACT_ATOMS: atom_id res chain seq x y z
N MET A 1 4.51 26.39 -4.62
CA MET A 1 5.34 25.39 -3.91
C MET A 1 6.77 25.53 -4.43
N GLY A 2 7.75 25.63 -3.55
CA GLY A 2 9.16 25.79 -3.92
C GLY A 2 10.03 24.78 -3.15
N PHE A 3 11.18 24.43 -3.71
CA PHE A 3 12.15 23.59 -3.01
C PHE A 3 13.56 24.10 -3.26
N THR A 4 14.44 23.90 -2.28
CA THR A 4 15.87 24.22 -2.36
C THR A 4 16.64 22.96 -2.01
N VAL A 5 17.67 22.65 -2.79
CA VAL A 5 18.51 21.45 -2.60
C VAL A 5 19.93 21.90 -2.33
N ASN A 6 20.53 21.36 -1.27
CA ASN A 6 21.94 21.52 -0.95
C ASN A 6 22.62 20.14 -1.07
N LEU A 7 23.59 20.04 -1.99
CA LEU A 7 24.40 18.85 -2.25
C LEU A 7 25.91 19.17 -2.16
N ILE A 8 26.29 20.15 -1.34
CA ILE A 8 27.71 20.53 -1.17
C ILE A 8 28.51 19.33 -0.66
N ASP A 9 27.97 18.61 0.31
CA ASP A 9 28.46 17.28 0.67
C ASP A 9 27.70 16.23 -0.16
N ALA A 10 28.46 15.46 -0.93
CA ALA A 10 27.90 14.45 -1.81
C ALA A 10 27.36 13.24 -1.03
N ASP A 11 27.78 13.02 0.21
CA ASP A 11 27.32 11.95 1.09
C ASP A 11 26.17 12.38 2.01
N ASP A 12 26.08 13.67 2.34
CA ASP A 12 25.03 14.23 3.22
C ASP A 12 24.42 15.52 2.65
N GLY A 13 23.30 15.36 1.93
CA GLY A 13 22.57 16.47 1.32
C GLY A 13 21.33 16.86 2.13
N LEU A 14 20.74 18.01 1.79
CA LEU A 14 19.49 18.48 2.39
C LEU A 14 18.56 19.03 1.30
N VAL A 15 17.26 18.77 1.45
CA VAL A 15 16.19 19.38 0.67
C VAL A 15 15.27 20.11 1.61
N VAL A 16 15.06 21.40 1.35
CA VAL A 16 14.07 22.21 2.05
C VAL A 16 12.88 22.39 1.11
N ILE A 17 11.71 21.94 1.55
CA ILE A 17 10.46 22.02 0.80
C ILE A 17 9.57 23.08 1.45
N ARG A 18 9.19 24.10 0.68
CA ARG A 18 8.25 25.15 1.09
C ARG A 18 6.93 24.99 0.34
N PHE A 19 5.85 24.80 1.08
CA PHE A 19 4.53 24.51 0.52
C PHE A 19 3.42 25.13 1.36
N ASN A 20 2.22 25.19 0.80
CA ASN A 20 1.04 25.66 1.52
C ASN A 20 0.15 24.46 1.83
N PHE A 21 -0.40 24.37 3.04
CA PHE A 21 -1.35 23.32 3.42
C PHE A 21 -2.52 23.95 4.16
N ASN A 22 -3.73 23.84 3.61
CA ASN A 22 -4.95 24.48 4.14
C ASN A 22 -4.84 25.99 4.35
N GLY A 23 -4.01 26.70 3.57
CA GLY A 23 -3.78 28.13 3.74
C GLY A 23 -2.58 28.47 4.63
N ASP A 24 -2.04 27.49 5.36
CA ASP A 24 -0.88 27.67 6.21
C ASP A 24 0.44 27.40 5.46
N PRO A 25 1.34 28.39 5.34
CA PRO A 25 2.67 28.16 4.80
C PRO A 25 3.48 27.26 5.73
N ARG A 26 4.10 26.24 5.15
CA ARG A 26 4.92 25.25 5.84
C ARG A 26 6.26 25.09 5.16
N GLU A 27 7.26 24.80 5.98
CA GLU A 27 8.59 24.43 5.55
C GLU A 27 8.96 23.06 6.14
N GLN A 28 9.56 22.20 5.34
CA GLN A 28 10.03 20.90 5.79
C GLN A 28 11.43 20.60 5.25
N THR A 29 12.37 20.38 6.16
CA THR A 29 13.74 19.98 5.85
C THR A 29 13.86 18.46 5.85
N ILE A 30 14.47 17.93 4.80
CA ILE A 30 14.58 16.50 4.55
C ILE A 30 16.02 16.18 4.17
N ARG A 31 16.61 15.24 4.89
CA ARG A 31 17.98 14.80 4.64
C ARG A 31 18.05 13.89 3.42
N LEU A 32 19.10 14.05 2.63
CA LEU A 32 19.48 13.21 1.51
C LEU A 32 20.74 12.45 1.88
N VAL A 33 20.79 11.19 1.47
CA VAL A 33 22.01 10.40 1.47
C VAL A 33 22.25 9.87 0.08
N SER A 34 23.51 9.69 -0.31
CA SER A 34 23.82 9.10 -1.60
C SER A 34 24.51 7.75 -1.47
N GLN A 35 24.50 7.01 -2.57
CA GLN A 35 25.24 5.77 -2.72
C GLN A 35 25.91 5.74 -4.09
N ALA A 36 27.20 5.37 -4.11
CA ALA A 36 27.94 5.18 -5.36
C ALA A 36 27.31 4.06 -6.19
N MET A 37 27.26 4.25 -7.51
CA MET A 37 26.70 3.28 -8.46
C MET A 37 27.80 2.52 -9.18
N ARG A 38 27.51 1.27 -9.56
CA ARG A 38 28.47 0.32 -10.16
C ARG A 38 29.12 0.82 -11.45
N TYR A 39 28.40 1.63 -12.24
CA TYR A 39 28.86 2.14 -13.54
C TYR A 39 29.21 3.63 -13.49
N GLY A 40 29.59 4.14 -12.30
CA GLY A 40 29.83 5.56 -12.06
C GLY A 40 28.56 6.32 -11.69
N GLY A 41 28.75 7.52 -11.14
CA GLY A 41 27.66 8.36 -10.62
C GLY A 41 27.20 7.99 -9.20
N ARG A 42 26.23 8.74 -8.69
CA ARG A 42 25.67 8.59 -7.34
C ARG A 42 24.14 8.60 -7.41
N ARG A 43 23.51 7.73 -6.64
CA ARG A 43 22.06 7.73 -6.45
C ARG A 43 21.72 8.37 -5.11
N TYR A 44 20.90 9.41 -5.13
CA TYR A 44 20.42 10.08 -3.93
C TYR A 44 19.10 9.47 -3.46
N TYR A 45 18.96 9.36 -2.15
CA TYR A 45 17.78 8.86 -1.44
C TYR A 45 17.38 9.86 -0.37
N PHE A 46 16.08 10.05 -0.18
CA PHE A 46 15.57 10.78 0.97
C PHE A 46 15.66 9.92 2.23
N ILE A 47 15.99 10.52 3.36
CA ILE A 47 15.78 9.94 4.68
C ILE A 47 14.38 10.35 5.14
N CYS A 48 13.50 9.36 5.31
CA CYS A 48 12.16 9.62 5.77
C CYS A 48 12.17 10.29 7.15
N PRO A 49 11.58 11.48 7.33
CA PRO A 49 11.61 12.19 8.60
C PRO A 49 10.83 11.49 9.72
N LYS A 50 9.88 10.61 9.37
CA LYS A 50 9.10 9.84 10.35
C LYS A 50 9.74 8.51 10.75
N GLN A 51 10.54 7.90 9.88
CA GLN A 51 11.02 6.52 10.06
C GLN A 51 12.56 6.39 10.03
N GLY A 52 13.29 7.43 9.64
CA GLY A 52 14.75 7.39 9.51
C GLY A 52 15.27 6.46 8.41
N ARG A 53 14.40 5.95 7.53
CA ARG A 53 14.75 4.99 6.47
C ARG A 53 14.89 5.67 5.11
N ARG A 54 15.78 5.14 4.27
CA ARG A 54 15.94 5.59 2.87
C ARG A 54 14.67 5.34 2.07
N CYS A 55 14.23 6.32 1.29
CA CYS A 55 13.13 6.17 0.35
C CYS A 55 13.34 7.06 -0.89
N GLU A 56 12.73 6.66 -2.01
CA GLU A 56 12.86 7.37 -3.30
C GLU A 56 11.75 8.39 -3.52
N VAL A 57 10.64 8.26 -2.80
CA VAL A 57 9.47 9.12 -2.95
C VAL A 57 8.89 9.45 -1.59
N MET A 58 8.46 10.69 -1.44
CA MET A 58 7.76 11.18 -0.25
C MET A 58 6.45 11.87 -0.66
N PRO A 59 5.32 11.16 -0.66
CA PRO A 59 4.04 11.83 -0.81
C PRO A 59 3.75 12.76 0.39
N SER A 60 3.02 13.85 0.12
CA SER A 60 2.48 14.72 1.16
C SER A 60 1.11 14.20 1.58
N VAL A 61 0.96 13.84 2.85
CA VAL A 61 -0.31 13.44 3.47
C VAL A 61 -0.45 14.18 4.78
N GLY A 62 -1.59 14.85 5.00
CA GLY A 62 -1.83 15.66 6.20
C GLY A 62 -0.83 16.79 6.40
N GLY A 63 -0.31 17.37 5.30
CA GLY A 63 0.65 18.46 5.36
C GLY A 63 2.06 18.05 5.80
N VAL A 64 2.44 16.79 5.58
CA VAL A 64 3.78 16.26 5.87
C VAL A 64 4.27 15.38 4.73
N PHE A 65 5.46 15.66 4.20
CA PHE A 65 6.19 14.79 3.28
C PHE A 65 6.88 13.67 4.08
N ALA A 66 6.53 12.42 3.81
CA ALA A 66 7.18 11.25 4.41
C ALA A 66 7.07 10.05 3.48
N SER A 67 7.76 8.95 3.80
CA SER A 67 7.74 7.75 2.97
C SER A 67 6.32 7.17 2.85
N ARG A 68 6.08 6.39 1.78
CA ARG A 68 4.83 5.65 1.62
C ARG A 68 4.54 4.73 2.81
N GLN A 69 5.57 4.08 3.34
CA GLN A 69 5.44 3.21 4.51
C GLN A 69 5.01 4.01 5.75
N ALA A 70 5.55 5.21 5.95
CA ALA A 70 5.19 6.08 7.07
C ALA A 70 3.73 6.56 6.98
N HIS A 71 3.25 6.77 5.76
CA HIS A 71 1.86 7.14 5.50
C HIS A 71 0.93 5.94 5.29
N ARG A 72 1.41 4.71 5.47
CA ARG A 72 0.67 3.45 5.20
C ARG A 72 0.07 3.38 3.79
N LEU A 73 0.66 4.11 2.84
CA LEU A 73 0.35 4.10 1.41
C LEU A 73 1.00 2.92 0.70
N THR A 74 0.90 1.73 1.31
CA THR A 74 1.42 0.48 0.76
C THR A 74 0.80 0.23 -0.61
N TYR A 75 1.61 -0.27 -1.55
CA TYR A 75 1.30 -0.37 -2.97
C TYR A 75 -0.06 -1.07 -3.19
N GLN A 76 -1.00 -0.34 -3.79
CA GLN A 76 -2.35 -0.82 -4.07
C GLN A 76 -2.35 -2.08 -4.93
N SER A 77 -1.41 -2.22 -5.87
CA SER A 77 -1.36 -3.38 -6.77
C SER A 77 -1.11 -4.69 -6.04
N GLN A 78 -0.18 -4.74 -5.08
CA GLN A 78 0.11 -5.99 -4.36
C GLN A 78 -1.05 -6.44 -3.47
N SER A 79 -1.76 -5.49 -2.87
CA SER A 79 -2.96 -5.77 -2.09
C SER A 79 -4.12 -6.20 -2.98
N ASN A 80 -4.33 -5.53 -4.12
CA ASN A 80 -5.32 -5.91 -5.11
C ASN A 80 -5.05 -7.32 -5.64
N ASP A 81 -3.80 -7.64 -6.02
CA ASP A 81 -3.43 -8.99 -6.49
C ASP A 81 -3.74 -10.07 -5.43
N GLN A 82 -3.54 -9.78 -4.14
CA GLN A 82 -3.89 -10.73 -3.07
C GLN A 82 -5.41 -10.89 -2.94
N ILE A 83 -6.15 -9.79 -2.92
CA ILE A 83 -7.61 -9.75 -2.85
C ILE A 83 -8.24 -10.47 -4.05
N ASP A 84 -7.75 -10.18 -5.26
CA ASP A 84 -8.22 -10.77 -6.51
C ASP A 84 -7.98 -12.28 -6.52
N ARG A 85 -6.80 -12.74 -6.06
CA ARG A 85 -6.52 -14.18 -5.90
C ARG A 85 -7.46 -14.88 -4.91
N MET A 86 -7.80 -14.22 -3.80
CA MET A 86 -8.74 -14.78 -2.81
C MET A 86 -10.15 -14.85 -3.38
N ARG A 87 -10.58 -13.80 -4.10
CA ARG A 87 -11.86 -13.75 -4.81
C ARG A 87 -11.97 -14.83 -5.88
N ASP A 88 -10.91 -15.03 -6.66
CA ASP A 88 -10.83 -16.06 -7.69
C ASP A 88 -10.91 -17.47 -7.09
N ARG A 89 -10.39 -17.68 -5.89
CA ARG A 89 -10.52 -18.95 -5.17
C ARG A 89 -11.98 -19.20 -4.76
N ALA A 90 -12.65 -18.23 -4.16
CA ALA A 90 -14.06 -18.34 -3.80
C ALA A 90 -14.93 -18.62 -5.04
N ARG A 91 -14.75 -17.85 -6.11
CA ARG A 91 -15.49 -18.01 -7.38
C ARG A 91 -15.27 -19.38 -8.03
N ARG A 92 -14.05 -19.94 -7.95
CA ARG A 92 -13.78 -21.30 -8.47
C ARG A 92 -14.53 -22.37 -7.68
N LEU A 93 -14.64 -22.22 -6.36
CA LEU A 93 -15.40 -23.15 -5.51
C LEU A 93 -16.91 -23.01 -5.74
N GLU A 94 -17.39 -21.78 -5.88
CA GLU A 94 -18.78 -21.47 -6.22
C GLU A 94 -19.18 -22.13 -7.56
N LYS A 95 -18.38 -21.97 -8.62
CA LYS A 95 -18.61 -22.62 -9.92
C LYS A 95 -18.65 -24.15 -9.84
N ARG A 96 -17.95 -24.75 -8.88
CA ARG A 96 -17.98 -26.21 -8.66
C ARG A 96 -19.24 -26.66 -7.91
N LEU A 97 -19.75 -25.84 -6.99
CA LEU A 97 -20.97 -26.09 -6.22
C LEU A 97 -22.24 -25.85 -7.04
N TRP A 98 -22.24 -24.78 -7.84
CA TRP A 98 -23.33 -24.37 -8.73
C TRP A 98 -22.86 -24.28 -10.18
N PRO A 99 -22.57 -25.44 -10.82
CA PRO A 99 -22.15 -25.46 -12.21
C PRO A 99 -23.32 -25.15 -13.17
N ASP A 100 -22.97 -24.77 -14.41
CA ASP A 100 -23.92 -24.45 -15.48
C ASP A 100 -24.93 -25.59 -15.75
N LYS A 101 -26.05 -25.24 -16.39
CA LYS A 101 -27.07 -26.22 -16.82
C LYS A 101 -26.42 -27.35 -17.62
N GLY A 102 -26.79 -28.59 -17.30
CA GLY A 102 -26.26 -29.80 -17.95
C GLY A 102 -25.03 -30.41 -17.27
N LYS A 103 -24.42 -29.75 -16.28
CA LYS A 103 -23.31 -30.31 -15.50
C LYS A 103 -23.80 -30.93 -14.18
N PRO A 104 -23.24 -32.08 -13.75
CA PRO A 104 -23.64 -32.71 -12.50
C PRO A 104 -23.22 -31.85 -11.31
N ARG A 105 -24.16 -31.61 -10.40
CA ARG A 105 -23.87 -30.96 -9.11
C ARG A 105 -23.20 -31.98 -8.18
N PRO A 106 -22.17 -31.58 -7.41
CA PRO A 106 -21.60 -32.44 -6.38
C PRO A 106 -22.67 -32.80 -5.35
N ARG A 107 -22.59 -34.01 -4.76
CA ARG A 107 -23.55 -34.53 -3.78
C ARG A 107 -22.82 -35.17 -2.59
N GLY A 108 -23.56 -35.39 -1.50
CA GLY A 108 -23.06 -36.03 -0.28
C GLY A 108 -21.84 -35.33 0.32
N LEU A 109 -20.95 -36.11 0.93
CA LEU A 109 -19.72 -35.64 1.58
C LEU A 109 -18.84 -34.73 0.70
N ASN A 110 -18.81 -34.95 -0.61
CA ASN A 110 -18.06 -34.08 -1.52
C ASN A 110 -18.68 -32.67 -1.60
N ARG A 111 -20.01 -32.58 -1.60
CA ARG A 111 -20.71 -31.29 -1.58
C ARG A 111 -20.50 -30.55 -0.26
N GLU A 112 -20.58 -31.27 0.87
CA GLU A 112 -20.35 -30.69 2.20
C GLU A 112 -18.93 -30.12 2.34
N ARG A 113 -17.92 -30.89 1.91
CA ARG A 113 -16.52 -30.42 1.87
C ARG A 113 -16.35 -29.17 1.00
N LEU A 114 -17.01 -29.13 -0.15
CA LEU A 114 -16.95 -27.98 -1.05
C LEU A 114 -17.65 -26.75 -0.47
N LEU A 115 -18.79 -26.92 0.20
CA LEU A 115 -19.48 -25.83 0.90
C LEU A 115 -18.61 -25.25 2.02
N TYR A 116 -18.04 -26.10 2.86
CA TYR A 116 -17.14 -25.66 3.93
C TYR A 116 -15.92 -24.92 3.38
N ALA A 117 -15.30 -25.46 2.32
CA ALA A 117 -14.15 -24.81 1.68
C ALA A 117 -14.52 -23.47 1.03
N TRP A 118 -15.72 -23.36 0.46
CA TRP A 118 -16.22 -22.11 -0.13
C TRP A 118 -16.48 -21.06 0.95
N ASP A 119 -17.21 -21.42 2.01
CA ASP A 119 -17.51 -20.54 3.14
C ASP A 119 -16.23 -20.01 3.81
N LEU A 120 -15.23 -20.88 4.03
CA LEU A 120 -13.94 -20.48 4.58
C LEU A 120 -13.18 -19.51 3.64
N ALA A 121 -13.22 -19.75 2.33
CA ALA A 121 -12.55 -18.91 1.34
C ALA A 121 -13.23 -17.54 1.18
N ASP A 122 -14.56 -17.51 1.21
CA ASP A 122 -15.38 -16.31 1.12
C ASP A 122 -15.20 -15.44 2.37
N ALA A 123 -15.32 -16.03 3.56
CA ALA A 123 -15.06 -15.35 4.82
C ALA A 123 -13.60 -14.85 4.93
N ALA A 124 -12.63 -15.58 4.38
CA ALA A 124 -11.24 -15.12 4.34
C ALA A 124 -11.06 -13.90 3.42
N PHE A 125 -11.72 -13.89 2.26
CA PHE A 125 -11.75 -12.74 1.36
C PHE A 125 -12.39 -11.53 2.03
N GLU A 126 -13.57 -11.68 2.61
CA GLU A 126 -14.30 -10.60 3.30
C GLU A 126 -13.50 -10.03 4.48
N ARG A 127 -12.86 -10.88 5.29
CA ARG A 127 -11.96 -10.43 6.38
C ARG A 127 -10.77 -9.64 5.86
N MET A 128 -10.13 -10.09 4.78
CA MET A 128 -9.00 -9.39 4.16
C MET A 128 -9.43 -8.06 3.55
N MET A 129 -10.58 -8.04 2.86
CA MET A 129 -11.19 -6.83 2.31
C MET A 129 -11.51 -5.83 3.40
N ALA A 130 -12.18 -6.25 4.46
CA ALA A 130 -12.51 -5.42 5.61
C ALA A 130 -11.25 -4.88 6.30
N ALA A 131 -10.23 -5.71 6.52
CA ALA A 131 -8.95 -5.27 7.10
C ALA A 131 -8.24 -4.25 6.18
N THR A 132 -8.34 -4.42 4.87
CA THR A 132 -7.75 -3.50 3.89
C THR A 132 -8.52 -2.18 3.85
N ILE A 133 -9.86 -2.20 3.83
CA ILE A 133 -10.72 -1.01 3.89
C ILE A 133 -10.52 -0.26 5.20
N ASN A 134 -10.47 -0.94 6.34
CA ASN A 134 -10.31 -0.31 7.65
C ASN A 134 -8.91 0.31 7.81
N ARG A 135 -7.85 -0.36 7.32
CA ARG A 135 -6.50 0.24 7.23
C ARG A 135 -6.44 1.44 6.28
N ARG A 136 -7.32 1.50 5.28
CA ARG A 136 -7.31 2.49 4.18
C ARG A 136 -8.23 3.69 4.42
N TRP A 137 -9.30 3.55 5.21
CA TRP A 137 -10.31 4.60 5.44
C TRP A 137 -10.68 4.80 6.92
N GLY A 138 -10.13 4.04 7.87
CA GLY A 138 -10.45 4.18 9.31
C GLY A 138 -10.16 5.58 9.86
N HIS A 139 -9.16 6.27 9.32
CA HIS A 139 -8.80 7.65 9.67
C HIS A 139 -9.66 8.72 8.97
N LEU A 140 -10.61 8.33 8.11
CA LEU A 140 -11.58 9.24 7.45
C LEU A 140 -12.95 9.25 8.14
N PHE A 141 -13.21 8.29 9.03
CA PHE A 141 -14.43 8.24 9.86
C PHE A 141 -14.21 8.73 11.30
N GLU A 142 -12.97 8.97 11.71
CA GLU A 142 -12.67 9.78 12.90
C GLU A 142 -12.53 11.24 12.47
N ARG A 143 -13.59 12.01 12.68
CA ARG A 143 -13.56 13.47 12.69
C ARG A 143 -14.50 13.98 13.79
N PRO A 144 -14.11 15.11 14.39
CA PRO A 144 -13.40 15.21 15.66
C PRO A 144 -14.23 14.81 16.89
#